data_AF-A0A1X7SWM0-F1
#
_entry.id   AF-A0A1X7SWM0-F1
#
_cell.length_a   1.000
_cell.length_b   1.000
_cell.length_c   1.000
_cell.angle_alpha   90.00
_cell.angle_beta   90.00
_cell.angle_gamma   90.00
#
_symmetry.space_group_name_H-M   'P 1'
#
loop_
_entity.id
_entity.type
_entity.pdbx_description
1 polymer ?
#
loop_
_entity_poly.entity_id
_entity_poly.type
_entity_poly.pdbx_seq_one_letter_code
_entity_poly.pdbx_strand_id
1 'polypeptide(L)'
;MLMAGFTDSYSSSLSCPCNTGSSISVQSFIGNNYFCESGITGNTAYHTLYTSDPLWDGQGCLSVASPCCNVPGIPWFHRDYGSNTTTDYIELRVCGDERATTEDSPVSYYEIYIK
;
A
#
# COMPACT_ATOMS: atom_id res chain seq x y z
N MET A 1 6.89 1.73 -0.74
CA MET A 1 6.08 1.19 0.36
C MET A 1 4.75 0.74 -0.21
N LEU A 2 4.34 -0.48 0.11
CA LEU A 2 3.00 -0.97 -0.19
C LEU A 2 2.15 -0.76 1.08
N MET A 3 1.00 -0.11 0.95
CA MET A 3 0.13 0.25 2.07
C MET A 3 -1.28 -0.28 1.84
N ALA A 4 -1.95 -0.72 2.90
CA ALA A 4 -3.35 -1.11 2.84
C ALA A 4 -4.23 -0.05 3.52
N GLY A 5 -5.30 0.36 2.86
CA GLY A 5 -6.39 1.13 3.46
C GLY A 5 -7.46 0.21 4.05
N PHE A 6 -8.33 0.75 4.90
CA PHE A 6 -9.46 0.00 5.46
C PHE A 6 -10.55 -0.32 4.43
N THR A 7 -10.90 0.66 3.60
CA THR A 7 -12.01 0.54 2.63
C THR A 7 -11.88 1.56 1.50
N ASP A 8 -12.41 1.18 0.35
CA ASP A 8 -12.56 2.03 -0.83
C ASP A 8 -13.85 2.85 -0.81
N SER A 9 -14.80 2.50 0.07
CA SER A 9 -16.12 3.12 0.11
C SER A 9 -16.09 4.58 0.58
N TYR A 10 -15.21 4.92 1.53
CA TYR A 10 -15.13 6.26 2.13
C TYR A 10 -13.74 6.60 2.69
N SER A 11 -13.49 7.90 2.85
CA SER A 11 -12.27 8.41 3.45
C SER A 11 -12.42 8.55 4.97
N SER A 12 -11.42 8.07 5.71
CA SER A 12 -11.37 8.05 7.18
C SER A 12 -9.91 8.14 7.67
N SER A 13 -9.70 8.06 8.97
CA SER A 13 -8.35 8.01 9.54
C SER A 13 -7.56 6.73 9.18
N LEU A 14 -8.22 5.73 8.59
CA LEU A 14 -7.64 4.45 8.19
C LEU A 14 -7.59 4.29 6.66
N SER A 15 -7.77 5.38 5.92
CA SER A 15 -7.82 5.36 4.46
C SER A 15 -6.45 5.57 3.84
N CYS A 16 -6.32 5.15 2.59
CA CYS A 16 -5.13 5.45 1.82
C CYS A 16 -4.90 6.98 1.70
N PRO A 17 -3.64 7.44 1.72
CA PRO A 17 -3.32 8.85 1.52
C PRO A 17 -3.80 9.42 0.18
N CYS A 18 -3.87 8.57 -0.85
CA CYS A 18 -4.36 8.92 -2.18
C CYS A 18 -5.90 8.95 -2.32
N ASN A 19 -6.66 8.52 -1.30
CA ASN A 19 -8.12 8.54 -1.39
C ASN A 19 -8.64 9.97 -1.54
N THR A 20 -9.70 10.13 -2.34
CA THR A 20 -10.40 11.41 -2.49
C THR A 20 -10.90 11.91 -1.14
N GLY A 21 -10.43 13.09 -0.72
CA GLY A 21 -10.80 13.68 0.57
C GLY A 21 -10.07 13.08 1.78
N SER A 22 -9.04 12.27 1.57
CA SER A 22 -8.16 11.80 2.66
C SER A 22 -7.39 12.95 3.29
N SER A 23 -7.28 12.93 4.61
CA SER A 23 -6.41 13.84 5.39
C SER A 23 -5.13 13.16 5.87
N ILE A 24 -4.92 11.89 5.51
CA ILE A 24 -3.75 11.11 5.91
C ILE A 24 -2.53 11.59 5.15
N SER A 25 -1.49 11.93 5.90
CA SER A 25 -0.19 12.29 5.35
C SER A 25 0.73 11.07 5.30
N VAL A 26 1.50 10.99 4.22
CA VAL A 26 2.57 10.00 4.07
C VAL A 26 3.76 10.44 4.92
N GLN A 27 4.42 9.50 5.60
CA GLN A 27 5.64 9.79 6.35
C GLN A 27 6.71 10.32 5.39
N SER A 28 7.43 11.36 5.83
CA SER A 28 8.35 12.12 4.98
C SER A 28 9.43 11.26 4.32
N PHE A 29 9.89 10.18 4.97
CA PHE A 29 10.90 9.27 4.43
C PHE A 29 10.40 8.38 3.29
N ILE A 30 9.07 8.20 3.14
CA ILE A 30 8.47 7.45 2.02
C ILE A 30 8.37 8.36 0.79
N GLY A 31 7.97 9.62 0.99
CA GLY A 31 7.72 10.58 -0.09
C GLY A 31 6.65 10.07 -1.06
N ASN A 32 6.90 10.14 -2.37
CA ASN A 32 5.99 9.66 -3.41
C ASN A 32 6.21 8.19 -3.78
N ASN A 33 6.99 7.45 -2.99
CA ASN A 33 7.43 6.09 -3.34
C ASN A 33 6.52 5.07 -2.65
N TYR A 34 5.23 5.15 -2.95
CA TYR A 34 4.25 4.25 -2.38
C TYR A 34 3.13 3.91 -3.35
N PHE A 35 2.54 2.75 -3.12
CA PHE A 35 1.21 2.39 -3.59
C PHE A 35 0.33 2.10 -2.38
N CYS A 36 -0.93 2.46 -2.47
CA CYS A 36 -1.90 2.17 -1.42
C CYS A 36 -3.19 1.69 -2.06
N GLU A 37 -3.85 0.72 -1.47
CA GLU A 37 -5.13 0.17 -1.95
C GLU A 37 -5.89 -0.45 -0.78
N SER A 38 -7.20 -0.66 -0.86
CA SER A 38 -7.89 -1.58 0.04
C SER A 38 -8.49 -2.73 -0.76
N GLY A 39 -8.48 -3.93 -0.19
CA GLY A 39 -9.18 -5.08 -0.77
C GLY A 39 -10.66 -5.13 -0.38
N ILE A 40 -11.20 -4.03 0.17
CA ILE A 40 -12.54 -3.96 0.73
C ILE A 40 -13.31 -2.84 0.03
N THR A 41 -14.07 -3.23 -0.99
CA THR A 41 -14.99 -2.32 -1.70
C THR A 41 -16.23 -1.94 -0.90
N GLY A 42 -16.56 -2.68 0.18
CA GLY A 42 -17.69 -2.42 1.08
C GLY A 42 -17.32 -1.59 2.32
N ASN A 43 -18.32 -1.27 3.15
CA ASN A 43 -18.14 -0.46 4.37
C ASN A 43 -17.76 -1.26 5.63
N THR A 44 -17.69 -2.59 5.53
CA THR A 44 -17.50 -3.49 6.67
C THR A 44 -16.42 -4.50 6.35
N ALA A 45 -15.41 -4.56 7.23
CA ALA A 45 -14.39 -5.60 7.21
C ALA A 45 -14.83 -6.81 8.03
N TYR A 46 -14.47 -8.01 7.56
CA TYR A 46 -14.65 -9.28 8.25
C TYR A 46 -13.31 -9.97 8.40
N HIS A 47 -13.17 -10.85 9.40
CA HIS A 47 -11.98 -11.69 9.60
C HIS A 47 -11.93 -12.83 8.56
N THR A 48 -11.75 -12.46 7.29
CA THR A 48 -11.64 -13.37 6.15
C THR A 48 -10.54 -12.90 5.22
N LEU A 49 -9.99 -13.83 4.44
CA LEU A 49 -9.10 -13.48 3.33
C LEU A 49 -9.94 -12.96 2.16
N TYR A 50 -9.70 -11.72 1.75
CA TYR A 50 -10.32 -11.11 0.57
C TYR A 50 -9.47 -11.41 -0.67
N THR A 51 -9.88 -12.40 -1.47
CA THR A 51 -9.14 -12.82 -2.68
C THR A 51 -9.72 -12.25 -3.98
N SER A 52 -10.89 -11.61 -3.92
CA SER A 52 -11.56 -11.05 -5.10
C SER A 52 -10.98 -9.72 -5.56
N ASP A 53 -10.24 -9.05 -4.68
CA ASP A 53 -9.72 -7.70 -4.87
C ASP A 53 -8.28 -7.65 -4.31
N PRO A 54 -7.30 -8.20 -5.07
CA PRO A 54 -5.92 -8.30 -4.63
C PRO A 54 -5.29 -6.91 -4.45
N LEU A 55 -4.63 -6.70 -3.31
CA LEU A 55 -3.97 -5.43 -3.04
C LEU A 55 -2.80 -5.16 -4.00
N TRP A 56 -2.67 -3.90 -4.38
CA TRP A 56 -1.61 -3.27 -5.17
C TRP A 56 -1.52 -3.75 -6.62
N ASP A 57 -2.63 -4.22 -7.18
CA ASP A 57 -2.69 -4.69 -8.56
C ASP A 57 -3.20 -3.61 -9.55
N GLY A 58 -3.69 -2.48 -9.02
CA GLY A 58 -4.19 -1.36 -9.81
C GLY A 58 -5.59 -1.57 -10.37
N GLN A 59 -6.31 -2.55 -9.85
CA GLN A 59 -7.65 -2.91 -10.25
C GLN A 59 -8.55 -2.91 -9.03
N GLY A 60 -9.86 -2.84 -9.22
CA GLY A 60 -10.77 -2.92 -8.08
C GLY A 60 -10.85 -1.67 -7.20
N CYS A 61 -9.98 -0.65 -7.38
CA CYS A 61 -10.18 0.65 -6.73
C CYS A 61 -11.51 1.29 -7.13
N LEU A 62 -12.46 1.35 -6.19
CA LEU A 62 -13.75 2.00 -6.41
C LEU A 62 -13.88 3.30 -5.60
N SER A 63 -14.90 4.10 -5.93
CA SER A 63 -15.32 5.27 -5.14
C SER A 63 -14.15 6.20 -4.79
N VAL A 64 -13.80 6.36 -3.51
CA VAL A 64 -12.78 7.30 -3.06
C VAL A 64 -11.36 6.82 -3.36
N ALA A 65 -11.15 5.51 -3.57
CA ALA A 65 -9.84 4.93 -3.84
C ALA A 65 -9.42 5.03 -5.31
N SER A 66 -10.31 5.45 -6.22
CA SER A 66 -10.01 5.58 -7.66
C SER A 66 -8.65 6.25 -7.99
N PRO A 67 -8.20 7.32 -7.29
CA PRO A 67 -6.90 7.94 -7.57
C PRO A 67 -5.70 7.04 -7.22
N CYS A 68 -5.88 6.06 -6.33
CA CYS A 68 -4.84 5.15 -5.88
C CYS A 68 -4.45 4.10 -6.92
N CYS A 69 -5.39 3.67 -7.78
CA CYS A 69 -5.11 2.73 -8.86
C CYS A 69 -4.50 3.38 -10.11
N ASN A 70 -4.57 4.70 -10.26
CA ASN A 70 -4.11 5.39 -11.46
C ASN A 70 -2.66 5.91 -11.31
N VAL A 71 -1.79 5.12 -10.68
CA VAL A 71 -0.40 5.46 -10.42
C VAL A 71 0.55 4.61 -11.27
N PRO A 72 1.62 5.20 -11.84
CA PRO A 72 2.56 4.47 -12.68
C PRO A 72 3.38 3.47 -11.85
N GLY A 73 3.64 2.28 -12.42
CA GLY A 73 4.54 1.27 -11.84
C GLY A 73 3.84 0.09 -11.16
N ILE A 74 2.54 0.16 -10.89
CA ILE A 74 1.73 -1.00 -10.49
C ILE A 74 1.74 -2.08 -11.61
N PRO A 75 1.72 -3.38 -11.28
CA PRO A 75 1.52 -3.98 -9.94
C PRO A 75 2.80 -4.22 -9.15
N TRP A 76 3.97 -3.87 -9.70
CA TRP A 76 5.25 -4.17 -9.08
C TRP A 76 5.82 -2.94 -8.39
N PHE A 77 5.93 -2.99 -7.06
CA PHE A 77 6.69 -1.95 -6.37
C PHE A 77 8.17 -2.04 -6.76
N HIS A 78 8.58 -1.19 -7.69
CA HIS A 78 9.95 -1.08 -8.17
C HIS A 78 10.51 0.29 -7.83
N ARG A 79 11.69 0.30 -7.19
CA ARG A 79 12.43 1.51 -6.86
C ARG A 79 13.78 1.49 -7.57
N ASP A 80 13.89 2.27 -8.64
CA ASP A 80 15.17 2.61 -9.24
C ASP A 80 15.78 3.80 -8.48
N TYR A 81 17.01 3.62 -8.00
CA TYR A 81 17.78 4.67 -7.31
C TYR A 81 18.61 5.53 -8.28
N GLY A 82 18.58 5.24 -9.59
CA GLY A 82 19.19 6.04 -10.65
C GLY A 82 20.72 6.05 -10.64
N SER A 83 21.34 5.21 -9.82
CA SER A 83 22.79 5.11 -9.64
C SER A 83 23.18 3.66 -9.40
N ASN A 84 24.30 3.24 -9.97
CA ASN A 84 24.89 1.92 -9.73
C ASN A 84 25.55 1.83 -8.34
N THR A 85 25.63 2.95 -7.62
CA THR A 85 26.21 3.03 -6.28
C THR A 85 25.31 3.86 -5.38
N THR A 86 24.96 3.31 -4.22
CA THR A 86 24.34 4.05 -3.12
C THR A 86 25.18 3.87 -1.86
N THR A 87 25.30 4.93 -1.06
CA THR A 87 25.83 4.84 0.32
C THR A 87 24.71 4.70 1.34
N ASP A 88 23.46 4.75 0.88
CA ASP A 88 22.29 4.66 1.75
C ASP A 88 22.09 3.21 2.20
N TYR A 89 21.63 3.06 3.44
CA TYR A 89 21.17 1.76 3.92
C TYR A 89 19.88 1.36 3.19
N ILE A 90 19.89 0.18 2.59
CA ILE A 90 18.68 -0.45 2.04
C ILE A 90 17.98 -1.17 3.18
N GLU A 91 16.74 -0.81 3.45
CA GLU A 91 15.93 -1.35 4.54
C GLU A 91 14.57 -1.83 4.01
N LEU A 92 14.16 -3.03 4.44
CA LEU A 92 12.78 -3.48 4.34
C LEU A 92 12.09 -3.20 5.68
N ARG A 93 11.05 -2.36 5.66
CA ARG A 93 10.18 -2.12 6.81
C ARG A 93 8.84 -2.80 6.58
N VAL A 94 8.44 -3.62 7.55
CA VAL A 94 7.08 -4.15 7.66
C VAL A 94 6.42 -3.41 8.81
N CYS A 95 5.42 -2.59 8.47
CA CYS A 95 4.69 -1.78 9.43
C CYS A 95 3.32 -2.42 9.66
N GLY A 96 2.87 -2.40 10.91
CA GLY A 96 1.48 -2.61 11.27
C GLY A 96 1.14 -1.71 12.44
N ASP A 97 -0.06 -1.15 12.47
CA ASP A 97 -0.56 -0.29 13.55
C ASP A 97 -1.53 -1.03 14.48
N GLU A 98 -1.92 -2.24 14.10
CA GLU A 98 -2.84 -3.09 14.83
C GLU A 98 -2.16 -4.30 15.50
N ARG A 99 -2.94 -5.02 16.33
CA ARG A 99 -2.45 -6.27 16.96
C ARG A 99 -2.41 -7.38 15.91
N ALA A 100 -1.62 -8.42 16.18
CA ALA A 100 -1.51 -9.62 15.34
C ALA A 100 -2.83 -10.42 15.13
N THR A 101 -3.96 -9.93 15.64
CA THR A 101 -5.29 -10.51 15.43
C THR A 101 -6.14 -9.74 14.41
N THR A 102 -5.69 -8.54 14.01
CA THR A 102 -6.50 -7.57 13.25
C THR A 102 -5.78 -7.00 12.02
N GLU A 103 -4.52 -7.37 11.78
CA GLU A 103 -3.75 -6.99 10.59
C GLU A 103 -2.72 -8.10 10.24
N ASP A 104 -3.08 -8.96 9.30
CA ASP A 104 -2.21 -10.06 8.84
C ASP A 104 -1.56 -9.67 7.50
N SER A 105 -0.30 -9.23 7.56
CA SER A 105 0.54 -8.93 6.39
C SER A 105 1.74 -9.89 6.31
N PRO A 106 1.55 -11.16 5.94
CA PRO A 106 2.64 -12.13 5.89
C PRO A 106 3.63 -11.77 4.76
N VAL A 107 4.93 -11.72 5.09
CA VAL A 107 6.02 -11.59 4.12
C VAL A 107 6.72 -12.93 3.98
N SER A 108 6.56 -13.58 2.83
CA SER A 108 7.15 -14.91 2.59
C SER A 108 8.62 -14.85 2.15
N TYR A 109 8.98 -13.92 1.27
CA TYR A 109 10.35 -13.70 0.83
C TYR A 109 10.53 -12.28 0.29
N TYR A 110 11.77 -11.79 0.31
CA TYR A 110 12.19 -10.55 -0.36
C TYR A 110 13.58 -10.79 -0.94
N GLU A 111 13.86 -10.16 -2.08
CA GLU A 111 15.14 -10.31 -2.78
C GLU A 111 15.74 -8.93 -3.04
N ILE A 112 17.04 -8.79 -2.78
CA ILE A 112 17.80 -7.57 -3.04
C ILE A 112 18.85 -7.91 -4.09
N TYR A 113 18.70 -7.32 -5.27
CA TYR A 113 19.62 -7.50 -6.38
C TYR A 113 20.62 -6.34 -6.42
N ILE A 114 21.92 -6.66 -6.42
CA ILE A 114 23.01 -5.70 -6.60
C ILE A 114 23.67 -6.02 -7.94
N LYS A 115 23.81 -5.02 -8.81
CA LYS A 115 24.39 -5.17 -10.15
C LYS A 115 25.85 -4.71 -10.18
#